data_AF-A0A3A6G668-F1
#
_entry.id   AF-A0A3A6G668-F1
#
_cell.length_a   1.000
_cell.length_b   1.000
_cell.length_c   1.000
_cell.angle_alpha   90.00
_cell.angle_beta   90.00
_cell.angle_gamma   90.00
#
_symmetry.space_group_name_H-M   'P 1'
#
loop_
_entity.id
_entity.type
_entity.pdbx_description
1 polymer ?
#
loop_
_entity_poly.entity_id
_entity_poly.type
_entity_poly.pdbx_seq_one_letter_code
_entity_poly.pdbx_strand_id
1 'polypeptide(L)'
;MRCVKGSTTVEMAYVMPLIFLVFLIIVRTTFYYHDKSILDGMAYEAVTTAVQTARNPKAKEADVETFCRERIRWKLIYFSMPEVSVNVTDDEAETTISATRGKMCIRVTRQVKIPHPEKKIRLKKKLETIK
;
A
#
# COMPACT_ATOMS: atom_id res chain seq x y z
N MET A 1 58.43 -3.75 -21.44
CA MET A 1 57.33 -4.18 -20.55
C MET A 1 57.04 -3.04 -19.56
N ARG A 2 55.84 -2.46 -19.58
CA ARG A 2 55.45 -1.43 -18.59
C ARG A 2 55.10 -2.14 -17.28
N CYS A 3 55.88 -1.90 -16.24
CA CYS A 3 55.61 -2.41 -14.89
C CYS A 3 54.40 -1.64 -14.32
N VAL A 4 53.22 -2.24 -14.38
CA VAL A 4 52.04 -1.71 -13.69
C VAL A 4 52.22 -1.97 -12.21
N LYS A 5 52.13 -0.92 -11.38
CA LYS A 5 52.20 -1.07 -9.92
C LYS A 5 51.07 -2.00 -9.48
N GLY A 6 51.40 -3.10 -8.79
CA GLY A 6 50.41 -4.06 -8.26
C GLY A 6 49.33 -3.40 -7.38
N SER A 7 49.59 -2.19 -6.87
CA SER A 7 48.62 -1.32 -6.19
C SER A 7 47.34 -1.11 -6.99
N THR A 8 47.42 -0.93 -8.30
CA THR A 8 46.24 -0.65 -9.15
C THR A 8 45.32 -1.87 -9.26
N THR A 9 45.87 -3.08 -9.25
CA THR A 9 45.09 -4.31 -9.27
C THR A 9 44.34 -4.52 -7.95
N VAL A 10 44.96 -4.15 -6.83
CA VAL A 10 44.36 -4.23 -5.49
C VAL A 10 43.24 -3.19 -5.33
N GLU A 11 43.46 -1.96 -5.79
CA GLU A 11 42.41 -0.92 -5.77
C GLU A 11 41.19 -1.30 -6.61
N MET A 12 41.40 -1.84 -7.82
CA MET A 12 40.31 -2.28 -8.69
C MET A 12 39.53 -3.49 -8.14
N ALA A 13 40.18 -4.33 -7.33
CA ALA A 13 39.52 -5.46 -6.65
C ALA A 13 38.49 -5.01 -5.61
N TYR A 14 38.64 -3.81 -5.03
CA TYR A 14 37.64 -3.22 -4.12
C TYR A 14 36.55 -2.43 -4.85
N VAL A 15 36.86 -1.87 -6.02
CA VAL A 15 35.89 -1.09 -6.82
C VAL A 15 34.74 -1.97 -7.32
N MET A 16 35.01 -3.17 -7.80
CA MET A 16 33.97 -4.09 -8.29
C MET A 16 32.93 -4.46 -7.23
N PRO A 17 33.27 -4.96 -6.02
CA PRO A 17 32.29 -5.25 -4.98
C PRO A 17 31.57 -3.99 -4.49
N LEU A 18 32.20 -2.81 -4.51
CA LEU A 18 31.54 -1.54 -4.19
C LEU A 18 30.46 -1.19 -5.22
N ILE A 19 30.73 -1.34 -6.50
CA ILE A 19 29.75 -1.11 -7.58
C ILE A 19 28.57 -2.08 -7.41
N PHE A 20 28.83 -3.37 -7.17
CA PHE A 20 27.77 -4.35 -6.91
C PHE A 20 26.96 -4.00 -5.64
N LEU A 21 27.62 -3.52 -4.58
CA LEU A 21 26.94 -3.08 -3.36
C LEU A 21 25.98 -1.93 -3.65
N VAL A 22 26.45 -0.89 -4.36
CA VAL A 22 25.61 0.26 -4.76
C VAL A 22 24.46 -0.19 -5.65
N PHE A 23 24.71 -1.07 -6.62
CA PHE A 23 23.68 -1.64 -7.48
C PHE A 23 22.60 -2.37 -6.68
N LEU A 24 22.99 -3.22 -5.72
CA LEU A 24 22.05 -3.93 -4.85
C LEU A 24 21.24 -2.97 -3.97
N ILE A 25 21.84 -1.88 -3.49
CA ILE A 25 21.14 -0.84 -2.72
C ILE A 25 20.08 -0.18 -3.61
N ILE A 26 20.46 0.25 -4.82
CA ILE A 26 19.53 0.90 -5.77
C ILE A 26 18.35 -0.02 -6.05
N VAL A 27 18.59 -1.27 -6.44
CA VAL A 27 17.53 -2.24 -6.72
C VAL A 27 16.60 -2.42 -5.53
N ARG A 28 17.13 -2.59 -4.31
CA ARG A 28 16.32 -2.72 -3.09
C ARG A 28 15.48 -1.47 -2.81
N THR A 29 16.04 -0.28 -2.98
CA THR A 29 15.31 0.97 -2.78
C THR A 29 14.20 1.17 -3.81
N THR A 30 14.43 0.81 -5.07
CA THR A 30 13.40 0.88 -6.12
C THR A 30 12.23 -0.04 -5.79
N PHE A 31 12.51 -1.31 -5.42
CA PHE A 31 11.46 -2.24 -5.00
C PHE A 31 10.72 -1.76 -3.73
N TYR A 32 11.43 -1.12 -2.80
CA TYR A 32 10.80 -0.54 -1.61
C TYR A 32 9.76 0.51 -1.96
N TYR A 33 10.09 1.47 -2.83
CA TYR A 33 9.16 2.52 -3.23
C TYR A 33 8.04 2.00 -4.15
N HIS A 34 8.34 1.05 -5.02
CA HIS A 34 7.35 0.37 -5.86
C HIS A 34 6.29 -0.35 -5.02
N ASP A 35 6.71 -1.12 -4.02
CA ASP A 35 5.77 -1.86 -3.18
C ASP A 35 4.98 -0.92 -2.26
N LYS A 36 5.62 0.16 -1.76
CA LYS A 36 4.92 1.19 -0.97
C LYS A 36 3.78 1.83 -1.75
N SER A 37 3.96 2.14 -3.03
CA SER A 37 2.90 2.75 -3.85
C SER A 37 1.76 1.78 -4.16
N ILE A 38 2.08 0.50 -4.39
CA ILE A 38 1.08 -0.56 -4.53
C ILE A 38 0.24 -0.70 -3.26
N LEU A 39 0.89 -0.69 -2.10
CA LEU A 39 0.23 -0.81 -0.79
C LEU A 39 -0.65 0.41 -0.48
N ASP A 40 -0.25 1.63 -0.83
CA ASP A 40 -1.07 2.84 -0.65
C ASP A 40 -2.31 2.84 -1.56
N GLY A 41 -2.16 2.44 -2.83
CA GLY A 41 -3.31 2.26 -3.72
C GLY A 41 -4.29 1.22 -3.20
N MET A 42 -3.77 0.11 -2.64
CA MET A 42 -4.60 -0.94 -2.05
C MET A 42 -5.29 -0.48 -0.77
N ALA A 43 -4.59 0.25 0.10
CA ALA A 43 -5.20 0.82 1.29
C ALA A 43 -6.34 1.76 0.91
N TYR A 44 -6.15 2.58 -0.13
CA TYR A 44 -7.21 3.44 -0.65
C TYR A 44 -8.42 2.64 -1.18
N GLU A 45 -8.19 1.64 -2.03
CA GLU A 45 -9.25 0.76 -2.55
C GLU A 45 -10.02 0.08 -1.40
N ALA A 46 -9.29 -0.54 -0.48
CA ALA A 46 -9.85 -1.24 0.68
C ALA A 46 -10.71 -0.31 1.57
N VAL A 47 -10.23 0.90 1.87
CA VAL A 47 -11.03 1.87 2.62
C VAL A 47 -12.30 2.24 1.86
N THR A 48 -12.21 2.51 0.55
CA THR A 48 -13.40 2.90 -0.22
C THR A 48 -14.43 1.78 -0.32
N THR A 49 -13.98 0.53 -0.48
CA THR A 49 -14.86 -0.65 -0.44
C THR A 49 -15.50 -0.80 0.94
N ALA A 50 -14.75 -0.61 2.02
CA ALA A 50 -15.28 -0.65 3.38
C ALA A 50 -16.36 0.44 3.61
N VAL A 51 -16.10 1.67 3.18
CA VAL A 51 -17.07 2.80 3.22
C VAL A 51 -18.33 2.47 2.41
N GLN A 52 -18.19 1.87 1.23
CA GLN A 52 -19.33 1.51 0.38
C GLN A 52 -20.17 0.39 1.00
N THR A 53 -19.54 -0.63 1.58
CA THR A 53 -20.22 -1.72 2.30
C THR A 53 -20.94 -1.17 3.53
N ALA A 54 -20.31 -0.31 4.33
CA ALA A 54 -20.92 0.35 5.48
C ALA A 54 -22.15 1.19 5.10
N ARG A 55 -22.15 1.80 3.90
CA ARG A 55 -23.26 2.59 3.39
C ARG A 55 -24.44 1.74 2.87
N ASN A 56 -24.19 0.50 2.45
CA ASN A 56 -25.22 -0.37 1.88
C ASN A 56 -25.43 -1.63 2.75
N PRO A 57 -26.38 -1.61 3.70
CA PRO A 57 -26.64 -2.76 4.59
C PRO A 57 -27.23 -3.99 3.87
N LYS A 58 -27.53 -3.92 2.57
CA LYS A 58 -27.97 -5.06 1.74
C LYS A 58 -26.82 -5.71 0.97
N ALA A 59 -25.65 -5.07 0.88
CA ALA A 59 -24.47 -5.72 0.32
C ALA A 59 -23.99 -6.77 1.34
N LYS A 60 -23.77 -8.01 0.88
CA LYS A 60 -23.01 -9.01 1.67
C LYS A 60 -21.75 -8.31 2.18
N GLU A 61 -21.39 -8.51 3.45
CA GLU A 61 -20.09 -8.09 4.00
C GLU A 61 -19.02 -8.42 2.96
N ALA A 62 -18.57 -7.40 2.22
CA ALA A 62 -17.56 -7.59 1.21
C ALA A 62 -16.30 -7.96 1.98
N ASP A 63 -15.81 -9.17 1.79
CA ASP A 63 -14.56 -9.62 2.39
C ASP A 63 -13.41 -8.82 1.77
N VAL A 64 -13.15 -7.65 2.36
CA VAL A 64 -12.15 -6.67 1.91
C VAL A 64 -10.75 -7.30 1.94
N GLU A 65 -10.52 -8.25 2.86
CA GLU A 65 -9.27 -8.99 2.95
C GLU A 65 -9.10 -9.92 1.75
N THR A 66 -10.12 -10.70 1.40
CA THR A 66 -10.08 -11.59 0.23
C THR A 66 -9.92 -10.79 -1.07
N PHE A 67 -10.60 -9.65 -1.21
CA PHE A 67 -10.43 -8.75 -2.35
C PHE A 67 -8.98 -8.25 -2.48
N CYS A 68 -8.36 -7.86 -1.35
CA CYS A 68 -6.96 -7.44 -1.34
C CYS A 68 -6.03 -8.60 -1.72
N ARG A 69 -6.24 -9.80 -1.16
CA ARG A 69 -5.42 -11.00 -1.45
C ARG A 69 -5.44 -11.38 -2.93
N GLU A 70 -6.60 -11.33 -3.59
CA GLU A 70 -6.70 -11.65 -5.02
C GLU A 70 -5.92 -10.66 -5.89
N ARG A 71 -5.92 -9.37 -5.52
CA ARG A 71 -5.18 -8.31 -6.22
C ARG A 71 -3.67 -8.38 -5.99
N ILE A 72 -3.24 -8.78 -4.78
CA ILE A 72 -1.84 -9.03 -4.42
C ILE A 72 -1.26 -10.17 -5.25
N ARG A 73 -2.03 -11.24 -5.46
CA ARG A 73 -1.56 -12.48 -6.11
C ARG A 73 -0.96 -12.27 -7.50
N TRP A 74 -1.44 -11.27 -8.23
CA TRP A 74 -0.98 -10.98 -9.59
C TRP A 74 0.04 -9.84 -9.68
N LYS A 75 0.41 -9.22 -8.55
CA LYS A 75 1.41 -8.14 -8.51
C LYS A 75 2.77 -8.68 -8.06
N LEU A 76 3.83 -8.17 -8.68
CA LEU A 76 5.19 -8.43 -8.25
C LEU A 76 5.47 -7.61 -6.98
N ILE A 77 5.24 -8.21 -5.82
CA ILE A 77 5.52 -7.60 -4.51
C ILE A 77 6.79 -8.25 -3.98
N TYR A 78 7.81 -7.42 -3.76
CA TYR A 78 9.05 -7.80 -3.10
C TYR A 78 8.81 -8.13 -1.62
N PHE A 79 7.88 -7.49 -0.93
CA PHE A 79 7.52 -7.84 0.45
C PHE A 79 6.68 -9.14 0.55
N SER A 80 6.75 -9.82 1.71
CA SER A 80 5.89 -10.97 2.01
C SER A 80 4.41 -10.56 1.99
N MET A 81 3.51 -11.55 1.90
CA MET A 81 2.05 -11.34 1.86
C MET A 81 1.61 -10.22 2.83
N PRO A 82 1.07 -9.10 2.33
CA PRO A 82 0.60 -7.99 3.15
C PRO A 82 -0.51 -8.45 4.11
N GLU A 83 -0.38 -8.13 5.40
CA GLU A 83 -1.46 -8.22 6.37
C GLU A 83 -2.36 -6.98 6.23
N VAL A 84 -3.65 -7.21 6.02
CA VAL A 84 -4.67 -6.15 5.86
C VAL A 84 -5.57 -6.19 7.09
N SER A 85 -5.63 -5.09 7.84
CA SER A 85 -6.62 -4.89 8.90
C SER A 85 -7.51 -3.71 8.55
N VAL A 86 -8.82 -3.93 8.54
CA VAL A 86 -9.83 -2.90 8.27
C VAL A 86 -10.62 -2.67 9.55
N ASN A 87 -10.67 -1.44 10.02
CA ASN A 87 -11.47 -1.01 11.15
C ASN A 87 -12.49 0.02 10.68
N VAL A 88 -13.78 -0.30 10.80
CA VAL A 88 -14.88 0.55 10.35
C VAL A 88 -15.62 1.07 11.58
N THR A 89 -15.62 2.39 11.77
CA THR A 89 -16.43 3.10 12.77
C THR A 89 -17.61 3.79 12.07
N ASP A 90 -18.65 4.19 12.82
CA ASP A 90 -19.89 4.78 12.27
C ASP A 90 -19.67 6.02 11.37
N ASP A 91 -18.64 6.83 11.63
CA ASP A 91 -18.33 8.05 10.87
C ASP A 91 -17.02 7.96 10.06
N GLU A 92 -16.16 6.98 10.34
CA GLU A 92 -14.80 6.90 9.79
C GLU A 92 -14.40 5.44 9.51
N ALA A 93 -13.79 5.20 8.35
CA ALA A 93 -13.21 3.92 7.99
C ALA A 93 -11.68 4.05 7.95
N GLU A 94 -10.99 3.18 8.68
CA GLU A 94 -9.54 3.07 8.72
C GLU A 94 -9.09 1.72 8.18
N THR A 95 -8.18 1.71 7.21
CA THR A 95 -7.51 0.49 6.77
C THR A 95 -6.02 0.63 7.03
N THR A 96 -5.46 -0.35 7.73
CA THR A 96 -4.02 -0.51 7.89
C THR A 96 -3.56 -1.72 7.09
N ILE A 97 -2.62 -1.50 6.19
CA ILE A 97 -1.93 -2.58 5.47
C ILE A 97 -0.48 -2.57 5.90
N SER A 98 0.02 -3.73 6.33
CA SER A 98 1.40 -3.91 6.73
C SER A 98 2.07 -5.05 5.97
N ALA A 99 3.29 -4.82 5.51
CA ALA A 99 4.08 -5.82 4.81
C ALA A 99 5.49 -5.85 5.39
N THR A 100 5.97 -7.02 5.78
CA THR A 100 7.27 -7.20 6.43
C THR A 100 8.15 -8.18 5.64
N ARG A 101 9.43 -7.84 5.51
CA ARG A 101 10.44 -8.74 4.92
C ARG A 101 11.79 -8.51 5.60
N GLY A 102 12.21 -9.49 6.41
CA GLY A 102 13.46 -9.40 7.17
C GLY A 102 13.47 -8.19 8.10
N LYS A 103 14.40 -7.25 7.87
CA LYS A 103 14.52 -5.99 8.64
C LYS A 103 13.67 -4.84 8.10
N MET A 104 12.99 -5.02 6.96
CA MET A 104 12.22 -3.96 6.31
C MET A 104 10.73 -4.14 6.63
N CYS A 105 10.05 -3.04 6.96
CA CYS A 105 8.62 -3.01 7.24
C CYS A 105 8.00 -1.80 6.54
N ILE A 106 6.90 -2.02 5.82
CA ILE A 106 6.06 -0.97 5.28
C ILE A 106 4.71 -1.06 5.99
N ARG A 107 4.31 0.03 6.61
CA ARG A 107 2.96 0.21 7.18
C ARG A 107 2.31 1.38 6.47
N VAL A 108 1.14 1.15 5.89
CA VAL A 108 0.31 2.18 5.29
C VAL A 108 -1.02 2.17 6.01
N THR A 109 -1.37 3.32 6.58
CA THR A 109 -2.65 3.53 7.24
C THR A 109 -3.39 4.62 6.49
N ARG A 110 -4.64 4.33 6.12
CA ARG A 110 -5.53 5.28 5.46
C ARG A 110 -6.83 5.38 6.22
N GLN A 111 -7.22 6.61 6.50
CA GLN A 111 -8.47 6.97 7.14
C GLN A 111 -9.31 7.79 6.18
N VAL A 112 -10.59 7.47 6.05
CA VAL A 112 -11.56 8.21 5.23
C VAL A 112 -12.86 8.35 6.00
N LYS A 113 -13.42 9.56 6.02
CA LYS A 113 -14.75 9.82 6.59
C LYS A 113 -15.83 9.19 5.72
N ILE A 114 -16.82 8.56 6.34
CA ILE A 114 -18.00 8.00 5.65
C ILE A 114 -18.97 9.14 5.36
N PRO A 115 -19.12 9.59 4.09
CA PRO A 115 -20.09 10.62 3.79
C PRO A 115 -21.49 10.00 3.70
N HIS A 116 -22.47 10.63 4.37
CA HIS A 116 -23.89 10.27 4.24
C HIS A 116 -24.68 11.31 3.43
N PRO A 117 -24.43 11.45 2.12
CA PRO A 117 -25.13 12.45 1.29
C PRO A 117 -26.62 12.13 1.16
N GLU A 118 -27.05 10.86 1.22
CA GLU A 118 -28.47 10.53 1.13
C GLU A 118 -29.30 11.09 2.29
N LYS A 119 -28.73 11.19 3.51
CA LYS A 119 -29.40 11.84 4.64
C LYS A 119 -29.67 13.32 4.32
N LYS A 120 -28.69 14.03 3.74
CA LYS A 120 -28.80 15.45 3.34
C LYS A 120 -29.77 15.66 2.18
N ILE A 121 -29.71 14.81 1.14
CA ILE A 121 -30.60 14.89 -0.02
C ILE A 121 -32.05 14.60 0.37
N ARG A 122 -32.28 13.58 1.22
CA ARG A 122 -33.62 13.24 1.72
C ARG A 122 -34.22 14.35 2.58
N LEU A 123 -33.40 15.06 3.36
CA LEU A 123 -33.84 16.21 4.16
C LEU A 123 -34.28 17.38 3.26
N LYS A 124 -33.49 17.70 2.22
CA LYS A 124 -33.88 18.72 1.23
C LYS A 124 -35.21 18.39 0.56
N LYS A 125 -35.38 17.15 0.10
CA LYS A 125 -36.60 16.71 -0.57
C LYS A 125 -37.84 16.82 0.33
N LYS A 126 -37.70 16.55 1.65
CA LYS A 126 -38.77 16.75 2.64
C LYS A 126 -39.11 18.23 2.85
N LEU A 127 -38.11 19.10 2.91
CA LEU A 127 -38.32 20.54 3.05
C LEU A 127 -39.02 21.14 1.82
N GLU A 128 -38.72 20.64 0.62
CA GLU A 128 -39.37 21.04 -0.63
C GLU A 128 -40.82 20.55 -0.75
N THR A 129 -41.22 19.50 -0.03
CA THR A 129 -42.61 19.00 -0.04
C THR A 129 -43.51 19.66 1.00
N ILE A 130 -42.95 20.41 1.95
CA ILE A 130 -43.68 21.13 3.01
C ILE A 130 -44.03 22.56 2.59
N LYS A 131 -43.41 23.06 1.51
CA LYS A 131 -43.65 24.40 0.95
C LYS A 131 -44.60 24.31 -0.25
#